data_AF-A0A953WFN2-F1
#
_entry.id   AF-A0A953WFN2-F1
#
_cell.length_a   1.000
_cell.length_b   1.000
_cell.length_c   1.000
_cell.angle_alpha   90.00
_cell.angle_beta   90.00
_cell.angle_gamma   90.00
#
_symmetry.space_group_name_H-M   'P 1'
#
loop_
_entity.id
_entity.type
_entity.pdbx_description
1 polymer ?
#
loop_
_entity_poly.entity_id
_entity_poly.type
_entity_poly.pdbx_seq_one_letter_code
_entity_poly.pdbx_strand_id
1 'polypeptide(L)'
;YKDDALHDPLVTEEHIAAFGWAGPQEYDDLISLALRVNDFMSGLFAAVGIRLIDFKLEFGRYFEGDAEIPRILLADEISPDSCRLWDFDSGEKLDKDRFRRDLGGVTEAYAEVARRLGIIKESGETDNVVSINSGK
;
A
#
# COMPACT_ATOMS: atom_id res chain seq x y z
N TYR A 1 -8.46 -2.00 -15.07
CA TYR A 1 -9.65 -1.13 -15.14
C TYR A 1 -10.49 -1.44 -13.91
N LYS A 2 -10.86 -0.43 -13.11
CA LYS A 2 -11.61 -0.62 -11.86
C LYS A 2 -13.10 -0.58 -12.15
N ASP A 3 -13.71 -1.75 -12.18
CA ASP A 3 -15.13 -1.93 -12.45
C ASP A 3 -15.59 -3.27 -11.86
N ASP A 4 -16.30 -3.17 -10.74
CA ASP A 4 -16.80 -4.33 -9.99
C ASP A 4 -17.73 -5.21 -10.84
N ALA A 5 -18.46 -4.62 -11.80
CA ALA A 5 -19.38 -5.36 -12.66
C ALA A 5 -18.64 -6.21 -13.70
N LEU A 6 -17.41 -5.84 -14.04
CA LEU A 6 -16.54 -6.60 -14.93
C LEU A 6 -15.50 -7.45 -14.19
N HIS A 7 -15.54 -7.47 -12.86
CA HIS A 7 -14.57 -8.17 -12.01
C HIS A 7 -13.13 -7.71 -12.24
N ASP A 8 -12.90 -6.41 -12.42
CA ASP A 8 -11.58 -5.79 -12.56
C ASP A 8 -10.66 -6.52 -13.56
N PRO A 9 -11.00 -6.53 -14.85
CA PRO A 9 -10.24 -7.27 -15.84
C PRO A 9 -8.80 -6.72 -15.94
N LEU A 10 -7.86 -7.64 -16.19
CA LEU A 10 -6.49 -7.27 -16.52
C LEU A 10 -6.48 -6.46 -17.82
N VAL A 11 -5.76 -5.34 -17.81
CA VAL A 11 -5.61 -4.45 -18.96
C VAL A 11 -4.14 -4.32 -19.32
N THR A 12 -3.86 -4.17 -20.61
CA THR A 12 -2.51 -3.94 -21.12
C THR A 12 -2.23 -2.45 -21.24
N GLU A 13 -0.97 -2.10 -21.47
CA GLU A 13 -0.57 -0.71 -21.75
C GLU A 13 -1.30 -0.15 -22.98
N GLU A 14 -1.50 -0.97 -24.01
CA GLU A 14 -2.23 -0.55 -25.21
C GLU A 14 -3.69 -0.22 -24.91
N HIS A 15 -4.35 -0.95 -24.00
CA HIS A 15 -5.69 -0.57 -23.54
C HIS A 15 -5.66 0.78 -22.82
N ILE A 16 -4.70 0.99 -21.92
CA ILE A 16 -4.56 2.25 -21.17
C ILE A 16 -4.39 3.43 -22.14
N ALA A 17 -3.53 3.29 -23.14
CA ALA A 17 -3.28 4.30 -24.16
C ALA A 17 -4.50 4.51 -25.07
N ALA A 18 -5.11 3.44 -25.57
CA ALA A 18 -6.25 3.50 -26.50
C ALA A 18 -7.49 4.15 -25.87
N PHE A 19 -7.73 3.91 -24.58
CA PHE A 19 -8.83 4.52 -23.83
C PHE A 19 -8.47 5.88 -23.22
N GLY A 20 -7.23 6.36 -23.39
CA GLY A 20 -6.79 7.65 -22.86
C GLY A 20 -6.82 7.72 -21.33
N TRP A 21 -6.64 6.59 -20.63
CA TRP A 21 -6.68 6.56 -19.17
C TRP A 21 -5.43 7.18 -18.54
N ALA A 22 -4.29 7.07 -19.22
CA ALA A 22 -3.04 7.72 -18.86
C ALA A 22 -2.22 8.04 -20.12
N GLY A 23 -1.54 9.19 -20.12
CA GLY A 23 -0.55 9.52 -21.14
C GLY A 23 0.78 8.79 -20.92
N PRO A 24 1.70 8.76 -21.92
CA PRO A 24 2.98 8.06 -21.80
C PRO A 24 3.80 8.47 -20.58
N GLN A 25 3.91 9.78 -20.30
CA GLN A 25 4.64 10.29 -19.14
C GLN A 25 4.00 9.85 -17.82
N GLU A 26 2.67 9.88 -17.72
CA GLU A 26 1.96 9.44 -16.51
C GLU A 26 2.14 7.94 -16.29
N TYR A 27 2.16 7.15 -17.38
CA TYR A 27 2.40 5.72 -17.32
C TYR A 27 3.81 5.40 -16.80
N ASP A 28 4.83 6.07 -17.31
CA ASP A 28 6.21 5.92 -16.84
C ASP A 28 6.35 6.29 -15.34
N ASP A 29 5.67 7.36 -14.90
CA ASP A 29 5.64 7.78 -13.50
C ASP A 29 4.92 6.75 -12.61
N LEU A 30 3.81 6.16 -13.08
CA LEU A 30 3.06 5.10 -12.39
C LEU A 30 3.94 3.87 -12.16
N ILE A 31 4.63 3.39 -13.21
CA ILE A 31 5.51 2.22 -13.11
C ILE A 31 6.69 2.52 -12.17
N SER A 32 7.32 3.69 -12.33
CA SER A 32 8.44 4.09 -11.48
C SER A 32 8.06 4.19 -10.01
N LEU A 33 6.89 4.76 -9.70
CA LEU A 33 6.38 4.83 -8.33
C LEU A 33 6.02 3.45 -7.79
N ALA A 34 5.35 2.60 -8.58
CA ALA A 34 4.98 1.25 -8.16
C ALA A 34 6.20 0.41 -7.78
N LEU A 35 7.29 0.47 -8.56
CA LEU A 35 8.53 -0.22 -8.26
C LEU A 35 9.21 0.29 -6.99
N ARG A 36 9.21 1.62 -6.78
CA ARG A 36 9.76 2.23 -5.56
C ARG A 36 8.95 1.85 -4.31
N VAL A 37 7.62 1.83 -4.42
CA VAL A 37 6.74 1.38 -3.34
C VAL A 37 6.98 -0.10 -3.04
N ASN A 38 7.14 -0.94 -4.06
CA ASN A 38 7.48 -2.36 -3.89
C ASN A 38 8.78 -2.55 -3.10
N ASP A 39 9.85 -1.86 -3.49
CA ASP A 39 11.15 -1.94 -2.81
C ASP A 39 11.04 -1.54 -1.33
N PHE A 40 10.42 -0.37 -1.07
CA PHE A 40 10.23 0.13 0.28
C PHE A 40 9.37 -0.80 1.14
N MET A 41 8.20 -1.20 0.66
CA MET A 41 7.28 -2.05 1.41
C MET A 41 7.85 -3.45 1.65
N SER A 42 8.54 -4.02 0.66
CA SER A 42 9.20 -5.33 0.82
C SER A 42 10.24 -5.27 1.94
N GLY A 43 11.06 -4.22 1.97
CA GLY A 43 12.04 -4.00 3.04
C GLY A 43 11.38 -3.77 4.41
N LEU A 44 10.34 -2.94 4.46
CA LEU A 44 9.59 -2.63 5.68
C LEU A 44 8.99 -3.89 6.32
N PHE A 45 8.27 -4.69 5.54
CA PHE A 45 7.64 -5.91 6.05
C PHE A 45 8.69 -6.98 6.41
N ALA A 46 9.74 -7.11 5.60
CA ALA A 46 10.81 -8.06 5.89
C ALA A 46 11.53 -7.75 7.21
N ALA A 47 11.76 -6.46 7.51
CA ALA A 47 12.37 -6.03 8.77
C ALA A 47 11.56 -6.45 10.02
N VAL A 48 10.26 -6.70 9.86
CA VAL A 48 9.36 -7.13 10.94
C VAL A 48 8.91 -8.59 10.80
N GLY A 49 9.62 -9.40 10.01
CA GLY A 49 9.32 -10.82 9.87
C GLY A 49 8.03 -11.14 9.12
N ILE A 50 7.60 -10.24 8.22
CA ILE A 50 6.46 -10.47 7.31
C ILE A 50 6.96 -10.48 5.86
N ARG A 51 6.56 -11.49 5.09
CA ARG A 51 6.77 -11.58 3.65
C ARG A 51 5.61 -10.91 2.92
N LEU A 52 5.92 -9.85 2.18
CA LEU A 52 5.01 -9.24 1.20
C LEU A 52 5.00 -10.11 -0.07
N ILE A 53 3.87 -10.75 -0.37
CA ILE A 53 3.73 -11.61 -1.56
C ILE A 53 3.38 -10.76 -2.78
N ASP A 54 2.42 -9.85 -2.62
CA ASP A 54 1.99 -8.83 -3.59
C ASP A 54 1.05 -7.84 -2.90
N PHE A 55 0.72 -6.78 -3.62
CA PHE A 55 -0.18 -5.73 -3.16
C PHE A 55 -0.79 -4.99 -4.36
N LYS A 56 -1.89 -4.29 -4.11
CA LYS A 56 -2.57 -3.42 -5.08
C LYS A 56 -2.29 -1.96 -4.72
N LEU A 57 -1.98 -1.14 -5.72
CA LEU A 57 -1.86 0.31 -5.58
C LEU A 57 -2.95 1.01 -6.38
N GLU A 58 -3.41 2.15 -5.87
CA GLU A 58 -4.21 3.11 -6.61
C GLU A 58 -3.49 4.46 -6.61
N PHE A 59 -3.56 5.16 -7.73
CA PHE A 59 -2.89 6.44 -7.92
C PHE A 59 -3.88 7.50 -8.35
N GLY A 60 -3.65 8.72 -7.90
CA GLY A 60 -4.43 9.90 -8.25
C GLY A 60 -3.58 10.92 -9.00
N ARG A 61 -4.26 11.80 -9.74
CA ARG A 61 -3.67 12.99 -10.34
C ARG A 61 -3.81 14.16 -9.38
N TYR A 62 -2.73 14.89 -9.16
CA TYR A 62 -2.73 16.16 -8.45
C TYR A 62 -2.31 17.28 -9.40
N PHE A 63 -3.19 18.24 -9.60
CA PHE A 63 -2.93 19.42 -10.43
C PHE A 63 -2.52 20.58 -9.52
N GLU A 64 -1.33 21.12 -9.74
CA GLU A 64 -0.81 22.25 -8.98
C GLU A 64 -1.13 23.55 -9.74
N GLY A 65 -2.11 24.30 -9.26
CA GLY A 65 -2.58 25.52 -9.92
C GLY A 65 -3.13 25.23 -11.33
N ASP A 66 -2.68 26.01 -12.31
CA ASP A 66 -3.07 25.88 -13.73
C ASP A 66 -2.13 24.95 -14.53
N ALA A 67 -1.37 24.08 -13.87
CA ALA A 67 -0.47 23.16 -14.55
C ALA A 67 -1.22 22.20 -15.48
N GLU A 68 -0.78 22.10 -16.74
CA GLU A 68 -1.37 21.18 -17.74
C GLU A 68 -0.98 19.72 -17.50
N ILE A 69 0.16 19.48 -16.85
CA ILE A 69 0.67 18.14 -16.54
C ILE A 69 0.44 17.86 -15.05
N PRO A 70 -0.35 16.84 -14.68
CA PRO A 70 -0.56 16.48 -13.28
C PRO A 70 0.68 15.79 -12.70
N ARG A 71 0.84 15.90 -11.38
CA ARG A 71 1.72 15.00 -10.63
C ARG A 71 0.95 13.75 -10.26
N ILE A 72 1.55 12.58 -10.48
CA ILE A 72 0.99 11.30 -10.03
C ILE A 72 1.34 11.11 -8.54
N LEU A 73 0.32 10.86 -7.72
CA LEU A 73 0.45 10.59 -6.29
C LEU A 73 -0.12 9.21 -5.97
N LEU A 74 0.55 8.50 -5.06
CA LEU A 74 0.00 7.30 -4.45
C LEU A 74 -1.23 7.69 -3.60
N ALA A 75 -2.30 6.92 -3.71
CA ALA A 75 -3.58 7.15 -3.06
C ALA A 75 -4.15 5.85 -2.46
N ASP A 76 -5.41 5.91 -2.01
CA ASP A 76 -6.15 4.83 -1.36
C ASP A 76 -5.43 4.32 -0.09
N GLU A 77 -5.45 3.01 0.16
CA GLU A 77 -4.94 2.41 1.39
C GLU A 77 -3.84 1.36 1.16
N ILE A 78 -2.90 1.31 2.12
CA ILE A 78 -1.97 0.19 2.30
C ILE A 78 -2.38 -0.52 3.59
N SER A 79 -2.99 -1.69 3.44
CA SER A 79 -3.58 -2.45 4.54
C SER A 79 -3.45 -3.97 4.27
N PRO A 80 -3.71 -4.83 5.27
CA PRO A 80 -3.84 -6.26 5.03
C PRO A 80 -5.03 -6.64 4.11
N ASP A 81 -5.90 -5.70 3.73
CA ASP A 81 -6.90 -5.89 2.68
C ASP A 81 -6.31 -5.74 1.28
N SER A 82 -5.39 -4.77 1.09
CA SER A 82 -4.75 -4.46 -0.19
C SER A 82 -3.42 -5.17 -0.41
N CYS A 83 -2.88 -5.88 0.59
CA CYS A 83 -1.62 -6.62 0.55
C CYS A 83 -1.81 -8.10 0.92
N ARG A 84 -1.09 -9.02 0.27
CA ARG A 84 -0.91 -10.40 0.74
C ARG A 84 0.34 -10.48 1.61
N LEU A 85 0.14 -10.79 2.90
CA LEU A 85 1.15 -10.68 3.96
C LEU A 85 1.26 -12.02 4.66
N TRP A 86 2.40 -12.70 4.53
CA TRP A 86 2.61 -14.00 5.17
C TRP A 86 3.70 -13.91 6.21
N ASP A 87 3.53 -14.57 7.34
CA ASP A 87 4.58 -14.72 8.34
C ASP A 87 5.80 -15.45 7.73
N PHE A 88 7.00 -14.95 7.97
CA PHE A 88 8.21 -15.48 7.32
C PHE A 88 8.53 -16.92 7.71
N ASP A 89 8.31 -17.28 8.97
CA ASP A 89 8.73 -18.55 9.56
C ASP A 89 7.66 -19.63 9.40
N SER A 90 6.41 -19.29 9.74
CA SER A 90 5.29 -20.23 9.73
C SER A 90 4.57 -20.31 8.38
N GLY A 91 4.72 -19.30 7.52
CA GLY A 91 3.90 -19.15 6.31
C GLY A 91 2.43 -18.86 6.59
N GLU A 92 2.08 -18.50 7.83
CA GLU A 92 0.73 -18.11 8.21
C GLU A 92 0.30 -16.86 7.45
N LYS A 93 -0.94 -16.83 6.96
CA LYS A 93 -1.49 -15.65 6.27
C LYS A 93 -1.93 -14.63 7.30
N LEU A 94 -1.48 -13.39 7.16
CA LEU A 94 -1.79 -12.26 8.04
C LEU A 94 -2.69 -11.22 7.36
N ASP A 95 -3.28 -11.59 6.22
CA ASP A 95 -4.06 -10.72 5.34
C ASP A 95 -5.50 -11.21 5.11
N LYS A 96 -6.25 -10.49 4.27
CA LYS A 96 -7.66 -10.79 3.93
C LYS A 96 -7.89 -12.18 3.35
N ASP A 97 -6.87 -12.89 2.86
CA ASP A 97 -7.01 -14.30 2.47
C ASP A 97 -7.49 -15.18 3.62
N ARG A 98 -7.29 -14.79 4.89
CA ARG A 98 -7.89 -15.49 6.03
C ARG A 98 -9.42 -15.49 5.97
N PHE A 99 -10.02 -14.39 5.55
CA PHE A 99 -11.45 -14.29 5.30
C PHE A 99 -11.84 -15.04 4.02
N ARG A 100 -11.12 -14.81 2.90
CA ARG A 100 -11.44 -15.43 1.60
C ARG A 100 -11.38 -16.96 1.62
N ARG A 101 -10.63 -17.55 2.55
CA ARG A 101 -10.40 -19.00 2.68
C ARG A 101 -10.96 -19.58 3.99
N ASP A 102 -11.79 -18.83 4.71
CA ASP A 102 -12.43 -19.27 5.96
C ASP A 102 -11.45 -19.80 7.03
N LEU A 103 -10.27 -19.18 7.15
CA LEU A 103 -9.22 -19.60 8.11
C LEU A 103 -9.46 -19.06 9.54
N GLY A 104 -10.44 -18.17 9.73
CA GLY A 104 -10.69 -17.48 10.99
C GLY A 104 -9.56 -16.53 11.41
N GLY A 105 -9.68 -15.88 12.57
CA GLY A 105 -8.59 -15.09 13.15
C GLY A 105 -8.19 -13.83 12.38
N VAL A 106 -9.13 -13.21 11.64
CA VAL A 106 -8.85 -12.06 10.77
C VAL A 106 -8.39 -10.85 11.59
N THR A 107 -9.13 -10.52 12.65
CA THR A 107 -8.84 -9.37 13.51
C THR A 107 -7.50 -9.53 14.21
N GLU A 108 -7.20 -10.74 14.68
CA GLU A 108 -5.95 -11.10 15.36
C GLU A 108 -4.76 -10.98 14.42
N ALA A 109 -4.90 -11.45 13.17
CA ALA A 109 -3.89 -11.28 12.14
C ALA A 109 -3.59 -9.79 11.86
N TYR A 110 -4.63 -8.95 11.79
CA TYR A 110 -4.46 -7.53 11.50
C TYR A 110 -3.82 -6.80 12.68
N ALA A 111 -4.22 -7.16 13.90
CA ALA A 111 -3.57 -6.67 15.12
C ALA A 111 -2.09 -7.09 15.18
N GLU A 112 -1.75 -8.30 14.75
CA GLU A 112 -0.37 -8.78 14.69
C GLU A 112 0.47 -7.98 13.69
N VAL A 113 -0.05 -7.70 12.49
CA VAL A 113 0.62 -6.82 11.51
C VAL A 113 0.86 -5.44 12.11
N ALA A 114 -0.17 -4.83 12.72
CA ALA A 114 -0.08 -3.49 13.30
C ALA A 114 0.87 -3.44 14.51
N ARG A 115 0.91 -4.50 15.32
CA ARG A 115 1.84 -4.65 16.45
C ARG A 115 3.29 -4.74 15.96
N ARG A 116 3.56 -5.57 14.94
CA ARG A 116 4.90 -5.73 14.37
C ARG A 116 5.41 -4.46 13.69
N LEU A 117 4.53 -3.70 13.07
CA LEU A 117 4.84 -2.38 12.50
C LEU A 117 4.94 -1.26 13.57
N GLY A 118 4.63 -1.54 14.84
CA GLY A 118 4.67 -0.55 15.92
C GLY A 118 3.59 0.53 15.80
N ILE A 119 2.48 0.26 15.10
CA ILE A 119 1.39 1.24 14.86
C ILE A 119 0.43 1.29 16.05
N ILE A 120 0.23 0.16 16.73
CA ILE A 120 -0.53 0.11 17.98
C ILE A 120 0.36 0.67 19.09
N LYS A 121 0.07 1.88 19.55
CA LYS A 121 0.58 2.37 20.83
C LYS A 121 -0.16 1.63 21.93
N GLU A 122 0.53 0.77 22.67
CA GLU A 122 0.03 0.37 23.98
C GLU A 122 -0.21 1.65 24.78
N SER A 123 -1.41 1.81 25.32
CA SER A 123 -1.84 2.98 26.09
C SER A 123 -1.09 3.05 27.43
N GLY A 124 0.22 3.31 27.35
CA GLY A 124 1.17 3.25 28.46
C GLY A 124 2.55 3.85 28.20
N GLU A 125 2.98 4.10 26.95
CA GLU A 125 4.28 4.75 26.69
C GLU A 125 4.12 6.19 26.22
N THR A 126 4.26 7.12 27.17
CA THR A 126 4.71 8.49 26.92
C THR A 126 6.20 8.47 26.64
N ASP A 127 6.64 8.78 25.41
CA ASP A 127 7.94 9.36 25.03
C ASP A 127 7.97 9.53 23.49
N ASN A 128 8.39 10.61 22.85
CA ASN A 128 9.21 11.75 23.21
C ASN A 128 8.62 13.05 22.64
N VAL A 129 8.27 14.01 23.51
CA VAL A 129 8.08 15.40 23.08
C VAL A 129 9.48 15.99 22.85
N VAL A 130 9.86 16.14 21.58
CA VAL A 130 11.01 17.00 21.22
C VAL A 130 10.57 18.44 21.40
N SER A 131 10.79 18.97 22.61
CA SER A 131 10.67 20.41 22.88
C SER A 131 11.78 21.13 22.13
N ILE A 132 11.46 21.69 20.96
CA ILE A 132 12.35 22.65 20.30
C ILE A 132 12.25 23.95 21.10
N ASN A 133 13.21 24.15 21.98
CA ASN A 133 13.36 25.37 22.75
C ASN A 133 13.93 26.45 21.81
N SER A 134 13.05 27.25 21.18
CA SER A 134 13.47 28.42 20.42
C SER A 134 13.90 29.52 21.39
N GLY A 135 15.17 29.48 21.78
CA GLY A 135 15.84 30.53 22.51
C GLY A 135 16.24 31.68 21.59
N LYS A 136 15.68 32.86 21.91
CA LYS A 136 15.91 34.23 21.39
C LYS A 136 15.21 34.60 20.09
#